data_AF-A0A4Z2IQT0-F1
#
_entry.id   AF-A0A4Z2IQT0-F1
#
_cell.length_a   1.000
_cell.length_b   1.000
_cell.length_c   1.000
_cell.angle_alpha   90.00
_cell.angle_beta   90.00
_cell.angle_gamma   90.00
#
_symmetry.space_group_name_H-M   'P 1'
#
loop_
_entity.id
_entity.type
_entity.pdbx_description
1 polymer ?
#
loop_
_entity_poly.entity_id
_entity_poly.type
_entity_poly.pdbx_seq_one_letter_code
_entity_poly.pdbx_strand_id
1 'polypeptide(L)'
;MCIGVQGVLEQLGLLGDFRKVVSGFVDTYPMSKNLFTLPSYSQPNLVRHFLKKSYDAYNALENAAMLEELFNKWAPSTQAISRVTYGV
;
A
#
# COMPACT_ATOMS: atom_id res chain seq x y z
N MET A 1 0.23 -3.85 3.06
CA MET A 1 -0.80 -4.89 2.78
C MET A 1 -0.38 -5.86 1.65
N CYS A 2 0.92 -6.17 1.46
CA CYS A 2 1.37 -7.09 0.39
C CYS A 2 1.82 -8.47 0.91
N ILE A 3 2.01 -8.62 2.22
CA ILE A 3 2.47 -9.89 2.84
C ILE A 3 1.46 -11.03 2.58
N GLY A 4 0.16 -10.73 2.57
CA GLY A 4 -0.88 -11.73 2.30
C GLY A 4 -0.83 -12.30 0.87
N VAL A 5 -0.48 -11.48 -0.12
CA VAL A 5 -0.38 -11.91 -1.53
C VAL A 5 0.81 -12.84 -1.71
N GLN A 6 1.95 -12.52 -1.10
CA GLN A 6 3.15 -13.35 -1.18
C GLN A 6 2.92 -14.76 -0.62
N GLY A 7 2.28 -14.88 0.54
CA GLY A 7 1.98 -16.20 1.13
C GLY A 7 1.05 -17.05 0.26
N VAL A 8 0.03 -16.45 -0.35
CA VAL A 8 -0.87 -17.16 -1.28
C VAL A 8 -0.12 -17.59 -2.54
N LEU A 9 0.71 -16.71 -3.11
CA LEU A 9 1.51 -17.04 -4.29
C LEU A 9 2.52 -18.15 -4.01
N GLU A 10 3.09 -18.19 -2.80
CA GLU A 10 3.99 -19.28 -2.38
C GLU A 10 3.23 -20.62 -2.27
N GLN A 11 2.07 -20.63 -1.63
CA GLN A 11 1.22 -21.83 -1.53
C GLN A 11 0.77 -22.37 -2.89
N LEU A 12 0.56 -21.48 -3.87
CA LEU A 12 0.18 -21.83 -5.23
C LEU A 12 1.38 -22.13 -6.15
N GLY A 13 2.62 -22.01 -5.66
CA GLY A 13 3.82 -22.17 -6.47
C GLY A 13 4.05 -21.07 -7.52
N LEU A 14 3.31 -19.97 -7.44
CA LEU A 14 3.32 -18.85 -8.40
C LEU A 14 4.30 -17.73 -8.02
N LEU A 15 4.90 -17.79 -6.83
CA LEU A 15 5.81 -16.75 -6.35
C LEU A 15 6.99 -16.51 -7.30
N GLY A 16 7.52 -17.57 -7.92
CA GLY A 16 8.63 -17.47 -8.87
C GLY A 16 8.26 -16.70 -10.14
N ASP A 17 7.07 -16.94 -10.71
CA ASP A 17 6.61 -16.22 -11.89
C ASP A 17 6.25 -14.78 -11.57
N PHE A 18 5.66 -14.57 -10.40
CA PHE A 18 5.33 -13.25 -9.92
C PHE A 18 6.58 -12.36 -9.74
N ARG A 19 7.66 -12.91 -9.17
CA ARG A 19 8.96 -12.22 -9.04
C ARG A 19 9.61 -11.80 -10.37
N LYS A 20 9.23 -12.41 -11.50
CA LYS A 20 9.75 -12.03 -12.82
C LYS A 20 9.10 -10.74 -13.35
N VAL A 21 7.91 -10.40 -12.88
CA VAL A 21 7.12 -9.27 -13.40
C VAL A 21 7.03 -8.08 -12.45
N VAL A 22 7.45 -8.25 -11.18
CA VAL A 22 7.51 -7.15 -10.21
C VAL A 22 8.90 -7.03 -9.59
N SER A 23 9.39 -5.80 -9.42
CA SER A 23 10.68 -5.52 -8.79
C SER A 23 10.60 -5.34 -7.27
N GLY A 24 9.40 -5.22 -6.73
CA GLY A 24 9.16 -4.95 -5.31
C GLY A 24 7.78 -4.36 -5.04
N PHE A 25 7.53 -4.05 -3.77
CA PHE A 25 6.31 -3.40 -3.31
C PHE A 25 6.62 -2.31 -2.30
N VAL A 26 5.78 -1.29 -2.28
CA VAL A 26 5.82 -0.24 -1.27
C VAL A 26 4.78 -0.56 -0.20
N ASP A 27 5.18 -0.60 1.07
CA ASP A 27 4.21 -0.64 2.17
C ASP A 27 3.78 0.78 2.57
N THR A 28 2.58 1.16 2.16
CA THR A 28 2.00 2.48 2.40
C THR A 28 1.65 2.74 3.86
N TYR A 29 1.51 1.69 4.69
CA TYR A 29 1.21 1.85 6.11
C TYR A 29 2.38 2.46 6.90
N PRO A 30 3.58 1.84 6.96
CA PRO A 30 4.75 2.47 7.58
C PRO A 30 5.13 3.78 6.88
N MET A 31 4.92 3.90 5.56
CA MET A 31 5.12 5.16 4.86
C MET A 31 4.27 6.29 5.45
N SER A 32 2.98 6.06 5.65
CA SER A 32 2.07 7.07 6.19
C SER A 32 2.50 7.58 7.56
N LYS A 33 3.02 6.69 8.42
CA LYS A 33 3.56 7.03 9.75
C LYS A 33 4.89 7.78 9.70
N ASN A 34 5.69 7.54 8.66
CA ASN A 34 6.95 8.26 8.47
C ASN A 34 6.74 9.68 7.93
N LEU A 35 5.65 9.90 7.18
CA LEU A 35 5.34 11.19 6.56
C LEU A 35 4.52 12.12 7.46
N PHE A 36 3.67 11.56 8.32
CA PHE A 36 2.68 12.34 9.06
C PHE A 36 2.60 11.92 10.53
N THR A 37 1.97 12.76 11.36
CA THR A 37 1.58 12.43 12.73
C THR A 37 0.07 12.57 12.86
N LEU A 38 -0.65 11.45 12.91
CA LEU A 38 -2.11 11.40 12.90
C LEU A 38 -2.66 10.57 14.07
N PRO A 39 -3.88 10.87 14.55
CA PRO A 39 -4.53 10.10 15.61
C PRO A 39 -4.96 8.69 15.16
N SER A 40 -5.06 8.46 13.84
CA SER A 40 -5.39 7.14 13.29
C SER A 40 -4.81 6.99 11.88
N TYR A 41 -4.34 5.77 11.57
CA TYR A 41 -3.78 5.38 10.27
C TYR A 41 -4.59 4.25 9.62
N SER A 42 -5.84 4.05 10.02
CA SER A 42 -6.72 3.14 9.26
C SER A 42 -6.91 3.72 7.86
N GLN A 43 -6.97 2.86 6.85
CA GLN A 43 -7.11 3.30 5.47
C GLN A 43 -8.35 4.20 5.25
N PRO A 44 -9.54 3.89 5.79
CA PRO A 44 -10.69 4.79 5.70
C PRO A 44 -10.44 6.17 6.33
N ASN A 45 -9.72 6.23 7.45
CA ASN A 45 -9.38 7.51 8.08
C ASN A 45 -8.38 8.30 7.22
N LEU A 46 -7.39 7.64 6.62
CA LEU A 46 -6.44 8.28 5.70
C LEU A 46 -7.15 8.84 4.47
N VAL A 47 -8.03 8.05 3.84
CA VAL A 47 -8.84 8.48 2.69
C VAL A 47 -9.73 9.67 3.06
N ARG A 48 -10.46 9.60 4.18
CA ARG A 48 -11.29 10.71 4.65
C ARG A 48 -10.47 11.95 4.96
N HIS A 49 -9.30 11.79 5.57
CA HIS A 49 -8.45 12.90 5.98
C HIS A 49 -7.82 13.62 4.78
N PHE A 50 -7.18 12.88 3.87
CA PHE A 50 -6.40 13.45 2.76
C PHE A 50 -7.18 13.65 1.45
N LEU A 51 -8.07 12.71 1.13
CA LEU A 51 -8.82 12.71 -0.14
C LEU A 51 -10.23 13.30 0.02
N LYS A 52 -10.71 13.48 1.26
CA LYS A 52 -12.07 13.97 1.58
C LYS A 52 -13.18 13.09 0.99
N LYS A 53 -12.92 11.78 0.90
CA LYS A 53 -13.84 10.75 0.37
C LYS A 53 -14.21 9.72 1.45
N SER A 54 -15.27 8.97 1.19
CA SER A 54 -15.58 7.68 1.82
C SER A 54 -15.72 6.63 0.73
N TYR A 55 -15.49 5.37 1.05
CA TYR A 55 -15.54 4.24 0.12
C TYR A 55 -15.93 2.96 0.85
N ASP A 56 -16.28 1.91 0.12
CA ASP A 56 -16.55 0.59 0.69
C ASP A 56 -15.23 -0.11 1.05
N ALA A 57 -14.87 -0.04 2.33
CA ALA A 57 -13.65 -0.67 2.84
C ALA A 57 -13.67 -2.20 2.82
N TYR A 58 -14.83 -2.83 2.53
CA TYR A 58 -14.92 -4.28 2.31
C TYR A 58 -14.63 -4.67 0.86
N ASN A 59 -14.60 -3.71 -0.07
CA ASN A 59 -14.29 -3.94 -1.47
C ASN A 59 -12.77 -3.86 -1.72
N ALA A 60 -12.15 -4.98 -2.08
CA ALA A 60 -10.71 -5.06 -2.30
C ALA A 60 -10.22 -4.18 -3.47
N LEU A 61 -11.03 -4.01 -4.52
CA LEU A 61 -10.69 -3.16 -5.66
C LEU A 61 -10.70 -1.69 -5.26
N GLU A 62 -11.71 -1.25 -4.50
CA GLU A 62 -11.73 0.12 -3.99
C GLU A 62 -10.59 0.37 -3.00
N ASN A 63 -10.25 -0.61 -2.16
CA ASN A 63 -9.08 -0.49 -1.28
C ASN A 63 -7.79 -0.27 -2.09
N ALA A 64 -7.58 -1.01 -3.18
CA ALA A 64 -6.41 -0.84 -4.03
C ALA A 64 -6.38 0.54 -4.70
N ALA A 65 -7.50 0.98 -5.28
CA ALA A 65 -7.61 2.30 -5.91
C ALA A 65 -7.36 3.44 -4.92
N MET A 66 -7.90 3.33 -3.69
CA MET A 66 -7.68 4.35 -2.66
C MET A 66 -6.23 4.40 -2.17
N LEU A 67 -5.52 3.26 -2.12
CA LEU A 67 -4.10 3.24 -1.78
C LEU A 67 -3.26 3.95 -2.85
N GLU A 68 -3.57 3.76 -4.13
CA GLU A 68 -2.92 4.46 -5.24
C GLU A 68 -3.19 5.98 -5.17
N GLU A 69 -4.45 6.39 -5.00
CA GLU A 69 -4.80 7.79 -4.87
C GLU A 69 -4.10 8.45 -3.67
N LEU A 70 -4.04 7.76 -2.52
CA LEU A 70 -3.33 8.24 -1.33
C LEU A 70 -1.84 8.41 -1.61
N PHE A 71 -1.18 7.41 -2.21
CA PHE A 71 0.23 7.46 -2.54
C PHE A 71 0.54 8.66 -3.45
N ASN A 72 -0.28 8.85 -4.50
CA ASN A 72 -0.14 9.99 -5.41
C ASN A 72 -0.41 11.33 -4.71
N LYS A 73 -1.41 11.38 -3.82
CA LYS A 73 -1.74 12.59 -3.04
C LYS A 73 -0.61 12.99 -2.09
N TRP A 74 0.08 12.03 -1.49
CA TRP A 74 1.20 12.28 -0.59
C TRP A 74 2.45 12.73 -1.34
N ALA A 75 2.58 12.39 -2.62
CA ALA A 75 3.74 12.69 -3.47
C ALA A 75 5.09 12.46 -2.74
N PRO A 76 5.33 11.24 -2.21
CA PRO A 76 6.48 10.98 -1.37
C PRO A 76 7.80 11.10 -2.15
N SER A 77 8.86 11.56 -1.48
CA SER A 77 10.20 11.58 -2.07
C SER A 77 10.71 10.15 -2.33
N THR A 78 11.63 10.00 -3.28
CA THR A 78 12.28 8.71 -3.58
C THR A 78 12.93 8.09 -2.34
N GLN A 79 13.48 8.91 -1.44
CA GLN A 79 14.06 8.44 -0.18
C GLN A 79 13.00 7.88 0.78
N ALA A 80 11.81 8.49 0.84
CA ALA A 80 10.72 7.98 1.66
C ALA A 80 10.20 6.65 1.10
N ILE A 81 10.14 6.52 -0.23
CA ILE A 81 9.75 5.30 -0.94
C ILE A 81 10.73 4.15 -0.65
N SER A 82 12.03 4.39 -0.80
CA SER A 82 13.04 3.33 -0.66
C SER A 82 13.09 2.71 0.74
N ARG A 83 12.80 3.49 1.79
CA ARG A 83 12.78 3.01 3.20
C ARG A 83 11.70 1.98 3.51
N VAL A 84 10.66 1.91 2.68
CA VAL A 84 9.52 1.01 2.87
C VAL A 84 9.23 0.18 1.62
N THR A 85 10.21 0.10 0.72
CA THR A 85 10.15 -0.79 -0.44
C THR A 85 10.74 -2.14 -0.05
N TYR A 86 9.99 -3.20 -0.30
CA TYR A 86 10.40 -4.57 -0.07
C TYR A 86 10.54 -5.26 -1.42
N GLY A 87 11.69 -5.89 -1.65
CA GLY A 87 11.87 -6.79 -2.80
C GLY A 87 10.97 -8.01 -2.66
N VAL A 88 10.53 -8.55 -3.80
CA VAL A 88 9.67 -9.75 -3.83
C VAL A 88 10.52 -10.99 -3.84
#